data_AF-A0A7S4C510-F1
#
_entry.id   AF-A0A7S4C510-F1
#
_cell.length_a   1.000
_cell.length_b   1.000
_cell.length_c   1.000
_cell.angle_alpha   90.00
_cell.angle_beta   90.00
_cell.angle_gamma   90.00
#
_symmetry.space_group_name_H-M   'P 1'
#
loop_
_entity.id
_entity.type
_entity.pdbx_description
1 polymer ?
#
loop_
_entity_poly.entity_id
_entity_poly.type
_entity_poly.pdbx_seq_one_letter_code
_entity_poly.pdbx_strand_id
1 'polypeptide(L)'
;DGIQQDLYQALHWFQKALDYGYEEAHEDIREVQDMIQRQVETLPKVILHKDAFQHDAQECPCCLESWNDDERPRILLPACGHSFCMECLVNLSKVTSGSHCQPGAADCPLCRKHFSLRNVKRA
;
A
#
# COMPACT_ATOMS: atom_id res chain seq x y z
N ASP A 1 -36.00 19.68 5.03
CA ASP A 1 -34.67 19.33 4.51
C ASP A 1 -33.62 19.39 5.60
N GLY A 2 -33.20 18.24 6.12
CA GLY A 2 -32.09 18.16 7.06
C GLY A 2 -30.79 18.10 6.27
N ILE A 3 -29.88 19.04 6.51
CA ILE A 3 -28.54 19.02 5.92
C ILE A 3 -27.92 17.69 6.35
N GLN A 4 -27.56 16.82 5.39
CA GLN A 4 -26.61 15.73 5.65
C GLN A 4 -25.28 16.38 6.02
N GLN A 5 -25.14 16.76 7.29
CA GLN A 5 -23.90 17.33 7.80
C GLN A 5 -22.85 16.23 7.88
N ASP A 6 -21.65 16.55 7.41
CA ASP A 6 -20.50 15.68 7.45
C ASP A 6 -20.16 15.34 8.92
N LEU A 7 -20.37 14.08 9.31
CA LEU A 7 -20.15 13.62 10.68
C LEU A 7 -18.70 13.82 11.14
N TYR A 8 -17.73 13.80 10.22
CA TYR A 8 -16.34 14.07 10.55
C TYR A 8 -16.11 15.54 10.90
N GLN A 9 -16.81 16.45 10.22
CA GLN A 9 -16.77 17.86 10.58
C GLN A 9 -17.44 18.12 11.93
N ALA A 10 -18.58 17.46 12.21
CA ALA A 10 -19.24 17.53 13.50
C ALA A 10 -18.31 17.07 14.63
N LEU A 11 -17.66 15.91 14.46
CA LEU A 11 -16.69 15.38 15.43
C LEU A 11 -15.53 16.36 15.68
N HIS A 12 -14.98 16.96 14.62
CA HIS A 12 -13.92 17.95 14.72
C HIS A 12 -14.34 19.16 15.56
N TRP A 13 -15.55 19.70 15.36
CA TRP A 13 -16.02 20.86 16.11
C TRP A 13 -16.29 20.54 17.59
N PHE A 14 -16.84 19.37 17.91
CA PHE A 14 -17.03 18.96 19.30
C PHE A 14 -15.69 18.68 20.01
N GLN A 15 -14.73 18.07 19.31
CA GLN A 15 -13.38 17.89 19.85
C GLN A 15 -12.73 19.23 20.17
N LYS A 16 -12.90 20.22 19.29
CA LYS A 16 -12.42 21.57 19.52
C LYS A 16 -13.12 22.22 20.72
N ALA A 17 -14.41 21.97 20.94
CA ALA A 17 -15.14 22.48 22.10
C ALA A 17 -14.56 21.92 23.43
N LEU A 18 -14.18 20.64 23.47
CA LEU A 18 -13.46 20.09 24.62
C LEU A 18 -12.14 20.80 24.90
N ASP A 19 -11.38 21.15 23.85
CA ASP A 19 -10.11 21.87 24.00
C ASP A 19 -10.30 23.28 24.62
N TYR A 20 -11.50 23.86 24.49
CA TYR A 20 -11.89 25.12 25.14
C TYR A 20 -12.57 24.93 26.51
N GLY A 21 -12.67 23.69 27.00
CA GLY A 21 -13.21 23.36 28.33
C GLY A 21 -14.73 23.15 28.38
N TYR A 22 -15.39 22.96 27.23
CA TYR A 22 -16.82 22.61 27.18
C TYR A 22 -16.99 21.10 27.36
N GLU A 23 -16.88 20.60 28.59
CA GLU A 23 -16.91 19.17 28.93
C GLU A 23 -18.18 18.44 28.46
N GLU A 24 -19.30 19.14 28.34
CA GLU A 24 -20.56 18.61 27.83
C GLU A 24 -20.45 18.07 26.40
N ALA A 25 -19.49 18.58 25.61
CA ALA A 25 -19.21 18.12 24.25
C ALA A 25 -18.77 16.63 24.18
N HIS A 26 -18.44 16.01 25.33
CA HIS A 26 -18.18 14.57 25.40
C HIS A 26 -19.41 13.72 25.06
N GLU A 27 -20.62 14.19 25.36
CA GLU A 27 -21.85 13.48 25.00
C GLU A 27 -22.08 13.56 23.50
N ASP A 28 -21.92 14.75 22.92
CA ASP A 28 -22.04 14.98 21.48
C ASP A 28 -20.99 14.18 20.68
N ILE A 29 -19.75 14.10 21.15
CA ILE A 29 -18.71 13.27 20.53
C ILE A 29 -19.13 11.81 20.51
N ARG A 30 -19.69 11.29 21.62
CA ARG A 30 -20.12 9.90 21.71
C ARG A 30 -21.25 9.61 20.72
N GLU A 31 -22.22 10.51 20.60
CA GLU A 31 -23.31 10.38 19.63
C GLU A 31 -22.79 10.39 18.20
N VAL A 32 -21.94 11.37 17.84
CA VAL A 32 -21.37 11.46 16.50
C VAL A 32 -20.49 10.25 16.17
N GLN A 33 -19.71 9.74 17.13
CA GLN A 33 -18.91 8.52 16.95
C GLN A 33 -19.78 7.28 16.70
N ASP A 34 -20.90 7.13 17.42
CA ASP A 34 -21.86 6.04 17.18
C ASP A 34 -22.49 6.15 15.78
N MET A 35 -22.82 7.37 15.33
CA MET A 35 -23.32 7.61 13.97
C MET A 35 -22.27 7.26 12.90
N ILE A 36 -21.01 7.65 13.09
CA ILE A 36 -19.90 7.30 12.19
C ILE A 36 -19.73 5.78 12.16
N GLN A 37 -19.75 5.12 13.32
CA GLN A 37 -19.60 3.68 13.44
C GLN A 37 -20.71 2.93 12.67
N ARG A 38 -21.96 3.38 12.79
CA ARG A 38 -23.08 2.82 12.01
C ARG A 38 -22.89 3.01 10.51
N GLN A 39 -22.38 4.16 10.06
CA GLN A 39 -22.04 4.35 8.65
C GLN A 39 -20.94 3.37 8.19
N VAL A 40 -19.90 3.17 8.99
CA VAL A 40 -18.83 2.19 8.72
C VAL A 40 -19.39 0.76 8.64
N GLU A 41 -20.35 0.40 9.48
CA GLU A 41 -21.00 -0.91 9.46
C GLU A 41 -21.87 -1.14 8.22
N THR A 42 -22.43 -0.06 7.66
CA THR A 42 -23.19 -0.11 6.39
C THR A 42 -22.31 -0.12 5.15
N LEU A 43 -21.02 0.21 5.28
CA LEU A 43 -20.10 0.06 4.16
C LEU A 43 -20.09 -1.41 3.73
N PRO A 44 -20.04 -1.69 2.40
CA PRO A 44 -19.80 -3.04 1.96
C PRO A 44 -18.54 -3.49 2.68
N LYS A 45 -18.63 -4.60 3.42
CA LYS A 45 -17.45 -5.33 3.85
C LYS A 45 -16.74 -5.70 2.56
N VAL A 46 -15.82 -4.84 2.13
CA VAL A 46 -14.78 -5.22 1.19
C VAL A 46 -14.15 -6.38 1.90
N ILE A 47 -14.48 -7.58 1.42
CA ILE A 47 -13.71 -8.75 1.69
C ILE A 47 -12.38 -8.40 1.03
N LEU A 48 -11.50 -7.72 1.78
CA LEU A 48 -10.10 -7.99 1.68
C LEU A 48 -10.09 -9.49 1.91
N HIS A 49 -10.07 -10.26 0.82
CA HIS A 49 -9.81 -11.67 0.89
C HIS A 49 -8.56 -11.74 1.74
N LYS A 50 -8.68 -12.15 3.00
CA LYS A 50 -7.50 -12.40 3.84
C LYS A 50 -6.65 -13.50 3.19
N ASP A 51 -7.27 -14.27 2.31
CA ASP A 51 -6.68 -15.23 1.38
C ASP A 51 -5.93 -14.58 0.20
N ALA A 52 -6.11 -13.28 -0.09
CA ALA A 52 -5.24 -12.52 -0.99
C ALA A 52 -3.96 -12.00 -0.29
N PHE A 53 -3.90 -12.14 1.04
CA PHE A 53 -2.71 -11.85 1.87
C PHE A 53 -2.03 -13.10 2.44
N GLN A 54 -2.43 -14.29 1.94
CA GLN A 54 -1.66 -15.52 1.95
C GLN A 54 -1.65 -16.09 0.53
N HIS A 55 -1.14 -15.31 -0.42
CA HIS A 55 -0.20 -15.96 -1.31
C HIS A 55 1.16 -15.71 -0.70
N ASP A 56 1.72 -16.78 -0.15
CA ASP A 56 3.04 -17.22 -0.57
C ASP A 56 3.17 -16.86 -2.06
N ALA A 57 3.55 -15.62 -2.38
CA ALA A 57 3.47 -15.13 -3.75
C ALA A 57 4.57 -15.87 -4.48
N GLN A 58 4.30 -17.12 -4.86
CA GLN A 58 5.26 -18.07 -5.35
C GLN A 58 5.62 -17.70 -6.78
N GLU A 59 5.22 -16.52 -7.29
CA GLU A 59 5.38 -16.13 -8.68
C GLU A 59 5.89 -14.69 -8.81
N CYS A 60 6.53 -14.41 -9.94
CA CYS A 60 7.03 -13.10 -10.27
C CYS A 60 5.93 -12.15 -10.73
N PRO A 61 5.78 -10.95 -10.14
CA PRO A 61 4.78 -9.98 -10.59
C PRO A 61 4.94 -9.48 -12.03
N CYS A 62 6.10 -9.69 -12.67
CA CYS A 62 6.38 -9.24 -14.04
C CYS A 62 6.01 -10.28 -15.10
N CYS A 63 6.24 -11.55 -14.84
CA CYS A 63 6.04 -12.62 -15.83
C CYS A 63 5.06 -13.70 -15.38
N LEU A 64 4.57 -13.62 -14.13
CA LEU A 64 3.61 -14.55 -13.52
C LEU A 64 4.09 -16.01 -13.48
N GLU A 65 5.39 -16.22 -13.48
CA GLU A 65 5.98 -17.56 -13.38
C GLU A 65 6.49 -17.84 -11.97
N SER A 66 6.42 -19.10 -11.55
CA SER A 66 6.73 -19.50 -10.19
C SER A 66 8.23 -19.45 -9.85
N TRP A 67 8.56 -19.14 -8.59
CA TRP A 67 9.89 -19.17 -8.02
C TRP A 67 10.31 -20.61 -7.77
N ASN A 68 11.58 -20.88 -7.99
CA ASN A 68 12.26 -22.08 -7.56
C ASN A 68 13.61 -21.65 -6.97
N ASP A 69 13.98 -22.18 -5.80
CA ASP A 69 15.25 -21.87 -5.17
C ASP A 69 16.46 -22.17 -6.05
N ASP A 70 16.36 -23.14 -6.97
CA ASP A 70 17.49 -23.50 -7.81
C ASP A 70 17.51 -22.70 -9.12
N GLU A 71 16.42 -22.73 -9.87
CA GLU A 71 16.38 -22.22 -11.26
C GLU A 71 15.87 -20.79 -11.36
N ARG A 72 14.93 -20.40 -10.49
CA ARG A 72 14.23 -19.11 -10.58
C ARG A 72 14.07 -18.47 -9.19
N PRO A 73 15.17 -18.09 -8.52
CA PRO A 73 15.10 -17.58 -7.16
C PRO A 73 14.37 -16.24 -7.12
N ARG A 74 13.71 -15.99 -5.98
CA ARG A 74 13.11 -14.70 -5.67
C ARG A 74 14.22 -13.68 -5.39
N ILE A 75 14.27 -12.60 -6.16
CA ILE A 75 15.26 -11.52 -6.01
C ILE A 75 14.60 -10.27 -5.44
N LEU A 76 15.02 -9.89 -4.24
CA LEU A 76 14.60 -8.70 -3.52
C LEU A 76 15.38 -7.46 -3.99
N LEU A 77 14.65 -6.36 -4.20
CA LEU A 77 15.21 -5.02 -4.38
C LEU A 77 15.31 -4.31 -3.01
N PRO A 78 16.51 -4.16 -2.42
CA PRO A 78 16.65 -3.58 -1.08
C PRO A 78 16.17 -2.12 -0.96
N ALA A 79 16.16 -1.36 -2.06
CA ALA A 79 15.70 0.03 -2.09
C ALA A 79 14.18 0.18 -1.82
N CYS A 80 13.39 -0.87 -2.11
CA CYS A 80 11.92 -0.78 -2.05
C CYS A 80 11.21 -1.99 -1.44
N GLY A 81 11.89 -3.12 -1.21
CA GLY A 81 11.30 -4.32 -0.62
C GLY A 81 10.52 -5.20 -1.58
N HIS A 82 10.42 -4.84 -2.87
CA HIS A 82 9.72 -5.64 -3.87
C HIS A 82 10.61 -6.74 -4.45
N SER A 83 10.00 -7.85 -4.88
CA SER A 83 10.71 -9.03 -5.38
C SER A 83 10.32 -9.42 -6.81
N PHE A 84 11.32 -9.84 -7.60
CA PHE A 84 11.20 -10.19 -9.03
C PHE A 84 12.14 -11.37 -9.38
N CYS A 85 12.03 -11.96 -10.58
CA CYS A 85 13.03 -12.94 -11.05
C CYS A 85 14.21 -12.21 -11.67
N MET A 86 15.38 -12.85 -11.65
CA MET A 86 16.60 -12.26 -12.21
C MET A 86 16.46 -11.91 -13.69
N GLU A 87 15.79 -12.77 -14.47
CA GLU A 87 15.55 -12.54 -15.90
C GLU A 87 14.73 -11.25 -16.14
N CYS A 88 13.62 -11.06 -15.41
CA CYS A 88 12.82 -9.86 -15.52
C CYS A 88 13.60 -8.60 -15.13
N LEU A 89 14.43 -8.66 -14.07
CA LEU A 89 15.26 -7.52 -13.67
C LEU A 89 16.32 -7.17 -14.72
N VAL A 90 16.96 -8.18 -15.31
CA VAL A 90 17.94 -7.99 -16.39
C VAL A 90 17.27 -7.39 -17.63
N ASN A 91 16.12 -7.92 -18.04
CA ASN A 91 15.39 -7.38 -19.19
C ASN A 91 14.91 -5.95 -18.91
N LEU A 92 14.48 -5.65 -17.68
CA LEU A 92 14.10 -4.32 -17.27
C LEU A 92 15.26 -3.33 -17.40
N SER A 93 16.47 -3.71 -16.99
CA SER A 93 17.66 -2.86 -17.17
C SER A 93 18.00 -2.57 -18.63
N LYS A 94 17.64 -3.47 -19.56
CA LYS A 94 17.87 -3.25 -21.00
C LYS A 94 16.85 -2.28 -21.60
N VAL A 95 15.59 -2.37 -21.18
CA VAL A 95 14.48 -1.58 -21.78
C VAL A 95 14.28 -0.22 -21.11
N THR A 96 14.64 -0.07 -19.83
CA THR A 96 14.52 1.18 -19.09
C THR A 96 15.78 2.07 -19.15
N SER A 97 16.80 1.60 -19.89
CA SER A 97 17.99 2.38 -20.25
C SER A 97 17.64 3.44 -21.31
N GLY A 98 16.74 4.37 -20.97
CA GLY A 98 16.66 5.66 -21.66
C GLY A 98 17.94 6.48 -21.40
N SER A 99 18.18 7.51 -22.22
CA SER A 99 19.44 8.29 -22.33
C SER A 99 20.06 8.90 -21.06
N HIS A 100 19.49 8.71 -19.88
CA HIS A 100 19.98 9.24 -18.60
C HIS A 100 20.32 8.19 -17.54
N CYS A 101 20.11 6.90 -17.81
CA CYS A 101 20.31 5.83 -16.83
C CYS A 101 21.66 5.14 -17.05
N GLN A 102 22.42 4.94 -15.96
CA GLN A 102 23.69 4.21 -16.02
C GLN A 102 23.44 2.75 -16.46
N PRO A 103 24.37 2.13 -17.22
CA PRO A 103 24.25 0.73 -17.60
C PRO A 103 24.05 -0.20 -16.39
N GLY A 104 22.99 -1.01 -16.44
CA GLY A 104 22.64 -1.94 -15.36
C GLY A 104 21.85 -1.33 -14.19
N ALA A 105 21.24 -0.16 -14.42
CA ALA A 105 20.27 0.46 -13.52
C ALA A 105 18.88 0.52 -14.15
N ALA A 106 17.85 0.50 -13.32
CA ALA A 106 16.43 0.48 -13.73
C ALA A 106 15.53 0.98 -12.60
N ASP A 107 14.24 1.15 -12.88
CA ASP A 107 13.23 1.54 -11.90
C ASP A 107 12.27 0.40 -11.60
N CYS A 108 11.90 0.23 -10.32
CA CYS A 108 11.01 -0.83 -9.87
C CYS A 108 9.59 -0.67 -10.51
N PRO A 109 9.02 -1.70 -11.16
CA PRO A 109 7.70 -1.60 -11.80
C PRO A 109 6.54 -1.30 -10.84
N LEU A 110 6.68 -1.66 -9.56
CA LEU A 110 5.63 -1.51 -8.55
C LEU A 110 5.63 -0.13 -7.87
N CYS A 111 6.79 0.55 -7.80
CA CYS A 111 6.92 1.79 -7.02
C CYS A 111 7.83 2.86 -7.63
N ARG A 112 8.41 2.61 -8.81
CA ARG A 112 9.31 3.49 -9.57
C ARG A 112 10.59 3.93 -8.84
N LYS A 113 10.91 3.34 -7.69
CA LYS A 113 12.19 3.55 -7.03
C LYS A 113 13.33 2.98 -7.89
N HIS A 114 14.39 3.76 -8.01
CA HIS A 114 15.59 3.40 -8.74
C HIS A 114 16.38 2.29 -8.04
N PHE A 115 16.92 1.35 -8.81
CA PHE A 115 17.79 0.28 -8.32
C PHE A 115 18.90 -0.05 -9.32
N SER A 116 19.96 -0.71 -8.82
CA SER A 116 21.04 -1.26 -9.63
C SER A 116 21.08 -2.78 -9.50
N LEU A 117 21.30 -3.48 -10.62
CA LEU A 117 21.48 -4.93 -10.63
C LEU A 117 22.64 -5.42 -9.77
N ARG A 118 23.61 -4.56 -9.45
CA ARG A 118 24.72 -4.90 -8.53
C ARG A 118 24.28 -4.91 -7.07
N ASN A 119 23.13 -4.34 -6.75
CA ASN A 119 22.62 -4.17 -5.39
C ASN A 119 21.20 -4.79 -5.28
N VAL A 120 21.11 -6.06 -5.63
CA VAL A 120 19.91 -6.90 -5.42
C VAL A 120 20.29 -8.09 -4.54
N LYS A 121 19.33 -8.66 -3.83
CA LYS A 121 19.58 -9.78 -2.91
C LYS A 121 18.65 -10.94 -3.22
N ARG A 122 19.12 -12.16 -3.02
CA ARG A 122 18.22 -13.31 -2.94
C ARG A 122 17.40 -13.19 -1.65
N ALA A 123 16.08 -13.32 -1.78
CA ALA A 123 15.13 -13.27 -0.66
C ALA A 123 15.07 -14.60 0.07
#